data_AF-A0A954T287-F1
#
_entry.id   AF-A0A954T287-F1
#
_cell.length_a   1.000
_cell.length_b   1.000
_cell.length_c   1.000
_cell.angle_alpha   90.00
_cell.angle_beta   90.00
_cell.angle_gamma   90.00
#
_symmetry.space_group_name_H-M   'P 1'
#
loop_
_entity.id
_entity.type
_entity.pdbx_description
1 polymer ?
#
loop_
_entity_poly.entity_id
_entity_poly.type
_entity_poly.pdbx_seq_one_letter_code
_entity_poly.pdbx_strand_id
1 'polypeptide(L)' 'MGLYSKYVLPHLQHLACGTRPIERQRQKVVPLAEGKVLEIGIGTGLNLPHYDRSKVTRLWGLEPAAEMRKKARQTANT' A
#
# COMPACT_ATOMS: atom_id res chain seq x y z
N MET A 1 -5.89 19.58 0.40
CA MET A 1 -7.29 19.99 0.16
C MET A 1 -7.35 20.68 -1.19
N GLY A 2 -7.72 19.97 -2.25
CA GLY A 2 -7.78 20.51 -3.61
C GLY A 2 -8.20 19.41 -4.60
N LEU A 3 -8.85 19.78 -5.71
CA LEU A 3 -9.29 18.84 -6.76
C LEU A 3 -8.13 17.94 -7.24
N TYR A 4 -6.93 18.51 -7.38
CA TYR A 4 -5.72 17.76 -7.72
C TYR A 4 -5.39 16.65 -6.71
N SER A 5 -5.33 16.96 -5.41
CA SER A 5 -5.02 15.98 -4.37
C SER A 5 -6.08 14.88 -4.26
N LYS A 6 -7.32 15.17 -4.65
CA LYS A 6 -8.44 14.22 -4.58
C LYS A 6 -8.49 13.31 -5.80
N TYR A 7 -8.31 13.84 -7.00
CA TYR A 7 -8.58 13.11 -8.25
C TYR A 7 -7.35 12.76 -9.06
N VAL A 8 -6.26 13.54 -9.00
CA VAL A 8 -5.11 13.37 -9.89
C VAL A 8 -3.94 12.73 -9.16
N LEU A 9 -3.56 13.28 -8.01
CA LEU A 9 -2.41 12.83 -7.22
C LEU A 9 -2.49 11.33 -6.84
N PRO A 10 -3.63 10.77 -6.41
CA PRO A 10 -3.73 9.35 -6.07
C PRO A 10 -3.46 8.39 -7.22
N HIS A 11 -3.66 8.83 -8.47
CA HIS A 11 -3.41 8.02 -9.66
C HIS A 11 -1.95 8.14 -10.09
N LEU A 12 -1.41 9.35 -10.12
CA LEU A 12 0.01 9.58 -10.41
C LEU A 12 0.92 8.89 -9.38
N GLN A 13 0.59 8.98 -8.09
CA GLN A 13 1.36 8.33 -7.04
C GLN A 13 1.29 6.81 -7.15
N HIS A 14 0.14 6.24 -7.49
CA HIS A 14 0.02 4.80 -7.73
C HIS A 14 0.90 4.35 -8.91
N LEU A 15 0.89 5.10 -10.02
CA LEU A 15 1.70 4.80 -11.20
C LEU A 15 3.21 4.94 -10.92
N ALA A 16 3.62 6.03 -10.28
CA ALA A 16 5.03 6.28 -9.96
C ALA A 16 5.58 5.28 -8.93
N CYS A 17 4.83 5.01 -7.86
CA CYS A 17 5.24 4.11 -6.79
C CYS A 17 5.04 2.62 -7.11
N GLY A 18 4.30 2.29 -8.18
CA GLY A 18 4.10 0.94 -8.71
C GLY A 18 5.07 0.55 -9.82
N THR A 19 6.11 1.35 -10.06
CA THR A 19 7.12 1.04 -11.08
C THR A 19 7.89 -0.24 -10.75
N ARG A 20 8.30 -0.97 -11.80
CA ARG A 20 9.03 -2.25 -11.67
C ARG A 20 10.24 -2.21 -10.72
N PRO A 21 11.07 -1.16 -10.68
CA PRO A 21 12.20 -1.12 -9.75
C PRO A 21 11.76 -1.11 -8.28
N ILE A 22 10.72 -0.33 -7.95
CA ILE A 22 10.19 -0.24 -6.58
C ILE A 22 9.55 -1.56 -6.19
N GLU A 23 8.78 -2.16 -7.09
CA GLU A 23 8.15 -3.46 -6.90
C GLU A 23 9.17 -4.56 -6.55
N ARG A 24 10.30 -4.60 -7.26
CA ARG A 24 11.39 -5.54 -6.95
C ARG A 24 12.00 -5.33 -5.57
N GLN A 25 12.05 -4.11 -5.06
CA GLN A 25 12.52 -3.88 -3.69
C GLN A 25 11.47 -4.34 -2.68
N ARG A 26 10.17 -4.11 -2.94
CA ARG A 26 9.07 -4.60 -2.07
C ARG A 26 9.14 -6.11 -1.89
N GLN A 27 9.32 -6.86 -2.98
CA GLN A 27 9.45 -8.32 -2.95
C GLN A 27 10.60 -8.84 -2.06
N LYS A 28 11.66 -8.04 -1.85
CA LYS A 28 12.79 -8.45 -1.01
C LYS A 28 12.54 -8.20 0.47
N VAL A 29 11.80 -7.15 0.81
CA VAL A 29 11.71 -6.64 2.19
C VAL A 29 10.36 -6.91 2.85
N VAL A 30 9.26 -6.80 2.10
CA VAL A 30 7.90 -6.94 2.66
C VAL A 30 7.61 -8.36 3.19
N PRO A 31 8.06 -9.46 2.54
CA PRO A 31 7.86 -10.82 3.08
C PRO A 31 8.64 -11.13 4.37
N LEU A 32 9.52 -10.22 4.82
CA LEU A 32 10.26 -10.37 6.07
C LEU A 32 9.45 -9.90 7.28
N ALA A 33 8.34 -9.19 7.07
CA ALA A 33 7.48 -8.75 8.15
C ALA A 33 6.68 -9.92 8.74
N GLU A 34 6.60 -9.99 10.07
CA GLU A 34 5.96 -11.09 10.80
C GLU A 34 5.15 -10.61 12.01
N GLY A 35 4.20 -11.44 12.44
CA GLY A 35 3.33 -11.15 13.58
C GLY A 35 2.36 -9.99 13.31
N LYS A 36 2.36 -9.02 14.22
CA LYS A 36 1.47 -7.85 14.20
C LYS A 36 2.19 -6.67 13.53
N VAL A 37 1.75 -6.31 12.32
CA VAL A 37 2.43 -5.35 11.45
C VAL A 37 1.62 -4.06 11.30
N LEU A 38 2.26 -2.91 11.47
CA LEU A 38 1.70 -1.59 11.16
C LEU A 38 2.42 -1.01 9.93
N GLU A 39 1.68 -0.74 8.88
CA GLU A 39 2.17 -0.02 7.70
C GLU A 39 1.78 1.46 7.77
N ILE A 40 2.79 2.32 7.87
CA ILE A 40 2.63 3.77 7.88
C ILE A 40 2.70 4.28 6.44
N GLY A 41 1.65 4.98 6.00
CA GLY A 41 1.55 5.45 4.63
C GLY A 41 1.23 4.33 3.65
N ILE A 42 0.23 3.50 3.96
CA ILE A 42 -0.20 2.37 3.12
C ILE A 42 -0.58 2.80 1.69
N GLY A 43 -0.95 4.08 1.51
CA GLY A 43 -1.24 4.64 0.20
C GLY A 43 -2.36 3.89 -0.51
N THR A 44 -2.07 3.37 -1.70
CA THR A 44 -3.01 2.57 -2.49
C THR A 44 -2.94 1.06 -2.21
N GLY A 45 -2.15 0.62 -1.23
CA GLY A 45 -2.03 -0.79 -0.87
C GLY A 45 -1.04 -1.59 -1.72
N LEU A 46 -0.07 -0.94 -2.37
CA LEU A 46 0.91 -1.61 -3.25
C LEU A 46 1.79 -2.66 -2.53
N ASN A 47 1.96 -2.56 -1.21
CA ASN A 47 2.68 -3.58 -0.42
C ASN A 47 1.83 -4.81 -0.10
N LEU A 48 0.49 -4.71 -0.17
CA LEU A 48 -0.41 -5.77 0.28
C LEU A 48 -0.14 -7.14 -0.37
N PRO A 49 0.12 -7.23 -1.69
CA PRO A 49 0.39 -8.52 -2.33
C PRO A 49 1.72 -9.17 -1.91
N HIS A 50 2.63 -8.41 -1.30
CA HIS A 50 3.97 -8.87 -0.94
C HIS A 50 4.09 -9.33 0.50
N TYR A 51 3.05 -9.16 1.32
CA TYR A 51 3.05 -9.69 2.68
C TYR A 51 2.88 -11.20 2.67
N ASP A 52 3.72 -11.89 3.43
CA ASP A 52 3.59 -13.32 3.66
C ASP A 52 2.46 -13.57 4.68
N ARG A 53 1.31 -14.05 4.18
CA ARG A 53 0.12 -14.34 4.99
C ARG A 53 0.36 -15.44 6.03
N SER A 54 1.39 -16.27 5.87
CA SER A 54 1.73 -17.30 6.87
C SER A 54 2.48 -16.72 8.08
N LYS A 55 3.19 -15.60 7.89
CA LYS A 55 3.98 -14.94 8.93
C LYS A 55 3.23 -13.80 9.62
N VAL A 56 2.35 -13.11 8.89
CA VAL A 56 1.60 -11.96 9.40
C VAL A 56 0.29 -12.42 10.06
N THR A 57 0.16 -12.20 11.36
CA THR A 57 -1.06 -12.50 12.13
C THR A 57 -2.09 -11.37 12.07
N ARG A 58 -1.63 -10.12 11.91
CA ARG A 58 -2.49 -8.96 11.73
C ARG A 58 -1.75 -7.82 11.04
N LEU A 59 -2.39 -7.17 10.08
CA LEU A 59 -1.87 -5.99 9.39
C LEU A 59 -2.79 -4.79 9.64
N TRP A 60 -2.23 -3.67 10.08
CA TRP A 60 -2.88 -2.36 10.14
C TRP A 60 -2.27 -1.43 9.09
N GLY A 61 -3.10 -0.75 8.32
CA GLY A 61 -2.66 0.29 7.39
C GLY A 61 -3.09 1.68 7.88
N LEU A 62 -2.11 2.58 8.06
CA LEU A 62 -2.34 3.97 8.41
C LEU A 62 -2.14 4.85 7.18
N GLU A 63 -3.15 5.66 6.83
CA GLU A 63 -3.07 6.59 5.70
C GLU A 63 -4.01 7.78 5.98
N PRO A 64 -3.52 9.04 5.96
CA PRO A 64 -4.37 10.22 6.19
C PRO A 64 -5.35 10.49 5.05
N ALA A 65 -5.02 10.19 3.79
CA ALA A 65 -5.87 10.49 2.63
C ALA A 65 -7.00 9.46 2.45
N ALA A 66 -8.25 9.93 2.54
CA ALA A 66 -9.43 9.07 2.42
C ALA A 66 -9.54 8.35 1.06
N GLU A 67 -9.21 9.04 -0.04
CA GLU A 67 -9.24 8.45 -1.39
C GLU A 67 -8.20 7.34 -1.56
N MET A 68 -7.01 7.49 -0.96
CA MET A 68 -5.97 6.46 -0.96
C MET A 68 -6.44 5.24 -0.15
N ARG A 69 -7.04 5.45 1.02
CA ARG A 69 -7.65 4.37 1.81
C ARG A 69 -8.72 3.61 1.03
N LYS A 70 -9.52 4.28 0.21
CA LYS A 70 -10.53 3.61 -0.64
C LYS A 70 -9.87 2.67 -1.65
N LYS A 71 -8.79 3.10 -2.31
CA LYS A 71 -8.01 2.27 -3.23
C LYS A 71 -7.31 1.11 -2.52
N ALA A 72 -6.68 1.35 -1.36
CA ALA A 72 -6.05 0.30 -0.57
C ALA A 72 -7.03 -0.81 -0.16
N ARG A 73 -8.28 -0.45 0.18
CA ARG A 73 -9.33 -1.45 0.46
C ARG A 73 -9.70 -2.29 -0.76
N GLN A 74 -9.69 -1.72 -1.96
CA GLN A 74 -9.94 -2.47 -3.19
C GLN A 74 -8.81 -3.49 -3.42
N THR A 75 -7.56 -3.06 -3.28
CA THR A 75 -6.39 -3.94 -3.39
C THR A 75 -6.36 -5.03 -2.31
N ALA A 76 -6.80 -4.73 -1.09
CA ALA A 76 -6.87 -5.72 0.00
C ALA A 76 -7.89 -6.85 -0.26
N ASN A 77 -8.92 -6.57 -1.07
CA ASN A 77 -9.99 -7.50 -1.39
C ASN A 77 -9.73 -8.29 -2.69
N THR A 78 -8.61 -8.03 -3.37
CA THR A 78 -8.18 -8.74 -4.59
C THR A 78 -7.18 -9.83 -4.21
#